data_AF-A0A9D8BBN1-F1
#
_entry.id   AF-A0A9D8BBN1-F1
#
_cell.length_a   1.000
_cell.length_b   1.000
_cell.length_c   1.000
_cell.angle_alpha   90.00
_cell.angle_beta   90.00
_cell.angle_gamma   90.00
#
_symmetry.space_group_name_H-M   'P 1'
#
loop_
_entity.id
_entity.type
_entity.pdbx_description
1 polymer ?
#
loop_
_entity_poly.entity_id
_entity_poly.type
_entity_poly.pdbx_seq_one_letter_code
_entity_poly.pdbx_strand_id
1 'polypeptide(L)'
;EKLDARDPFDPDVSMHIYAGIYKQRHMVLAAELYGLMGITREDRERRAAWVRRGFRFYDAPVAIVLSADRSLDEAPAQFDIGCLTQTICLAALGFGLGTCIAGQGVLYPEVVREFARVPESKRLVISIAMGYPDPAFPANRLMSKREPIDSVTTWLGFD
;
A
#
# COMPACT_ATOMS: atom_id res chain seq x y z
N GLU A 1 -19.09 3.35 -5.26
CA GLU A 1 -20.06 4.11 -4.44
C GLU A 1 -19.38 5.16 -3.57
N LYS A 2 -18.81 4.83 -2.40
CA LYS A 2 -18.17 5.82 -1.50
C LYS A 2 -17.15 6.74 -2.18
N LEU A 3 -16.31 6.19 -3.04
CA LEU A 3 -15.34 6.97 -3.82
C LEU A 3 -15.98 7.97 -4.78
N ASP A 4 -17.07 7.57 -5.43
CA ASP A 4 -17.75 8.43 -6.39
C ASP A 4 -18.58 9.50 -5.67
N ALA A 5 -19.10 9.18 -4.47
CA ALA A 5 -19.72 10.12 -3.54
C ALA A 5 -18.71 11.05 -2.84
N ARG A 6 -17.41 10.73 -2.90
CA ARG A 6 -16.31 11.46 -2.25
C ARG A 6 -16.43 11.48 -0.72
N ASP A 7 -16.88 10.37 -0.16
CA ASP A 7 -16.88 10.18 1.29
C ASP A 7 -15.45 10.32 1.84
N PRO A 8 -15.28 10.98 3.00
CA PRO A 8 -13.96 11.11 3.61
C PRO A 8 -13.38 9.74 3.95
N PHE A 9 -12.06 9.61 3.84
CA PHE A 9 -11.35 8.44 4.34
C PHE A 9 -11.32 8.47 5.86
N ASP A 10 -11.57 7.33 6.50
CA ASP A 10 -11.58 7.18 7.96
C ASP A 10 -10.87 5.88 8.36
N PRO A 11 -9.57 5.71 8.05
CA PRO A 11 -8.83 4.49 8.38
C PRO A 11 -8.64 4.34 9.90
N ASP A 12 -8.63 3.11 10.40
CA ASP A 12 -8.39 2.88 11.84
C ASP A 12 -6.97 3.26 12.30
N VAL A 13 -6.02 3.30 11.36
CA VAL A 13 -4.63 3.74 11.60
C VAL A 13 -4.44 5.11 10.98
N SER A 14 -3.95 6.06 11.79
CA SER A 14 -3.73 7.44 11.36
C SER A 14 -2.78 7.53 10.17
N MET A 15 -3.19 8.27 9.15
CA MET A 15 -2.34 8.59 8.00
C MET A 15 -1.71 9.97 8.15
N HIS A 16 -0.39 10.03 7.99
CA HIS A 16 0.34 11.29 7.94
C HIS A 16 0.70 11.65 6.51
N ILE A 17 0.50 12.92 6.15
CA ILE A 17 0.90 13.44 4.85
C ILE A 17 2.42 13.60 4.85
N TYR A 18 3.08 13.00 3.86
CA TYR A 18 4.52 13.19 3.68
C TYR A 18 4.86 14.69 3.51
N ALA A 19 5.89 15.13 4.23
CA ALA A 19 6.45 16.47 4.17
C ALA A 19 7.93 16.44 3.75
N GLY A 20 8.47 17.59 3.34
CA GLY A 20 9.88 17.76 2.97
C GLY A 20 10.36 16.75 1.93
N ILE A 21 11.51 16.12 2.20
CA ILE A 21 12.15 15.15 1.29
C ILE A 21 11.25 13.95 0.98
N TYR A 22 10.43 13.50 1.93
CA TYR A 22 9.53 12.36 1.73
C TYR A 22 8.43 12.69 0.72
N LYS A 23 7.90 13.92 0.75
CA LYS A 23 6.92 14.40 -0.23
C LYS A 23 7.53 14.43 -1.63
N GLN A 24 8.76 14.93 -1.74
CA GLN A 24 9.48 15.00 -3.01
C GLN A 24 9.72 13.60 -3.59
N ARG A 25 10.21 12.66 -2.78
CA ARG A 25 10.41 11.26 -3.18
C ARG A 25 9.11 10.61 -3.65
N HIS A 26 8.02 10.79 -2.90
CA HIS A 26 6.69 10.29 -3.29
C HIS A 26 6.22 10.89 -4.63
N MET A 27 6.41 12.19 -4.85
CA MET A 27 6.05 12.85 -6.12
C MET A 27 6.87 12.35 -7.31
N VAL A 28 8.17 12.10 -7.13
CA VAL A 28 9.04 11.53 -8.17
C VAL A 28 8.57 10.13 -8.53
N LEU A 29 8.35 9.26 -7.52
CA LEU A 29 7.87 7.90 -7.75
C LEU A 29 6.53 7.87 -8.47
N ALA A 30 5.59 8.74 -8.08
CA ALA A 30 4.30 8.86 -8.75
C ALA A 30 4.46 9.32 -10.20
N ALA A 31 5.37 10.27 -10.48
CA ALA A 31 5.62 10.74 -11.84
C ALA A 31 6.23 9.64 -12.74
N GLU A 32 7.17 8.86 -12.22
CA GLU A 32 7.75 7.70 -12.93
C GLU A 32 6.68 6.65 -13.23
N LEU A 33 5.86 6.28 -12.22
CA LEU A 33 4.75 5.34 -12.37
C LEU A 33 3.75 5.78 -13.43
N TYR A 34 3.26 7.02 -13.36
CA TYR A 34 2.31 7.56 -14.33
C TYR A 34 2.93 7.71 -15.72
N GLY A 35 4.22 8.06 -15.80
CA GLY A 35 4.97 8.15 -17.05
C GLY A 35 5.02 6.83 -17.81
N LEU A 36 5.27 5.70 -17.11
CA LEU A 36 5.26 4.36 -17.72
C LEU A 36 3.90 4.00 -18.32
N MET A 37 2.81 4.46 -17.72
CA MET A 37 1.45 4.25 -18.22
C MET A 37 1.00 5.30 -19.23
N GLY A 38 1.82 6.31 -19.54
CA GLY A 38 1.43 7.42 -20.40
C GLY A 38 0.27 8.25 -19.85
N ILE A 39 0.17 8.38 -18.52
CA ILE A 39 -0.85 9.19 -17.84
C ILE A 39 -0.24 10.54 -17.48
N THR A 40 -0.72 11.62 -18.12
CA THR A 40 -0.22 12.98 -17.85
C THR A 40 -0.78 13.54 -16.54
N ARG A 41 -0.35 14.74 -16.13
CA ARG A 41 -0.90 15.40 -14.93
C ARG A 41 -2.32 15.91 -15.17
N GLU A 42 -2.61 16.29 -16.40
CA GLU A 42 -3.87 16.87 -16.87
C GLU A 42 -4.93 15.79 -17.14
N ASP A 43 -4.51 14.54 -17.33
CA ASP A 43 -5.37 13.37 -17.56
C ASP A 43 -6.09 12.93 -16.27
N ARG A 44 -7.07 13.75 -15.86
CA ARG A 44 -7.85 13.54 -14.64
C ARG A 44 -8.63 12.21 -14.66
N GLU A 45 -9.09 11.80 -15.84
CA GLU A 45 -9.89 10.59 -16.00
C GLU A 45 -9.05 9.34 -15.76
N ARG A 46 -7.91 9.18 -16.44
CA ARG A 46 -7.05 8.00 -16.25
C ARG A 46 -6.40 7.98 -14.88
N ARG A 47 -6.15 9.14 -14.27
CA ARG A 47 -5.74 9.23 -12.85
C ARG A 47 -6.83 8.75 -11.89
N ALA A 48 -8.07 9.19 -12.08
CA ALA A 48 -9.18 8.71 -11.26
C ALA A 48 -9.42 7.20 -11.45
N ALA A 49 -9.31 6.71 -12.69
CA ALA A 49 -9.37 5.28 -12.99
C ALA A 49 -8.26 4.48 -12.29
N TRP A 50 -7.03 4.99 -12.27
CA TRP A 50 -5.92 4.38 -11.53
C TRP A 50 -6.19 4.31 -10.03
N VAL A 51 -6.70 5.40 -9.43
CA VAL A 51 -7.11 5.41 -8.02
C VAL A 51 -8.20 4.36 -7.78
N ARG A 52 -9.27 4.31 -8.58
CA ARG A 52 -10.32 3.29 -8.45
C ARG A 52 -9.76 1.86 -8.56
N ARG A 53 -8.81 1.64 -9.48
CA ARG A 53 -8.12 0.36 -9.63
C ARG A 53 -7.35 -0.03 -8.37
N GLY A 54 -6.77 0.93 -7.64
CA GLY A 54 -6.16 0.68 -6.32
C GLY A 54 -7.15 0.14 -5.28
N PHE A 55 -8.39 0.64 -5.25
CA PHE A 55 -9.45 0.11 -4.37
C PHE A 55 -9.95 -1.27 -4.78
N ARG A 56 -9.72 -1.67 -6.03
CA ARG A 56 -9.95 -3.05 -6.52
C ARG A 56 -8.70 -3.92 -6.45
N PHE A 57 -7.72 -3.56 -5.62
CA PHE A 57 -6.48 -4.32 -5.45
C PHE A 57 -5.72 -4.56 -6.76
N TYR A 58 -5.75 -3.57 -7.66
CA TYR A 58 -5.15 -3.63 -8.98
C TYR A 58 -5.65 -4.77 -9.89
N ASP A 59 -6.85 -5.27 -9.59
CA ASP A 59 -7.49 -6.43 -10.22
C ASP A 59 -6.78 -7.77 -9.90
N ALA A 60 -6.07 -7.82 -8.78
CA ALA A 60 -5.48 -9.05 -8.26
C ALA A 60 -6.57 -10.06 -7.86
N PRO A 61 -6.35 -11.37 -8.04
CA PRO A 61 -7.30 -12.41 -7.68
C PRO A 61 -7.46 -12.60 -6.16
N VAL A 62 -6.48 -12.14 -5.36
CA VAL A 62 -6.49 -12.27 -3.90
C VAL A 62 -6.19 -10.91 -3.25
N ALA A 63 -6.97 -10.58 -2.22
CA ALA A 63 -6.70 -9.49 -1.30
C ALA A 63 -6.59 -10.05 0.13
N ILE A 64 -5.51 -9.70 0.83
CA ILE A 64 -5.30 -10.05 2.23
C ILE A 64 -5.45 -8.77 3.04
N VAL A 65 -6.33 -8.76 4.05
CA VAL A 65 -6.45 -7.65 4.99
C VAL A 65 -5.84 -8.07 6.32
N LEU A 66 -4.88 -7.30 6.82
CA LEU A 66 -4.22 -7.55 8.08
C LEU A 66 -4.78 -6.60 9.15
N SER A 67 -5.10 -7.17 10.30
CA SER A 67 -5.70 -6.46 11.42
C SER A 67 -5.07 -6.89 12.75
N ALA A 68 -5.08 -5.98 13.71
CA ALA A 68 -4.64 -6.23 15.08
C ALA A 68 -5.82 -6.08 16.05
N ASP A 69 -5.76 -6.72 17.21
CA ASP A 69 -6.77 -6.48 18.24
C ASP A 69 -6.65 -5.05 18.80
N ARG A 70 -7.79 -4.35 18.99
CA ARG A 70 -7.81 -2.99 19.53
C ARG A 70 -7.32 -2.94 20.99
N SER A 71 -7.30 -4.06 21.70
CA SER A 71 -6.74 -4.15 23.06
C SER A 71 -5.21 -4.11 23.10
N LEU A 72 -4.53 -4.27 21.97
CA LEU A 72 -3.07 -4.22 21.87
C LEU A 72 -2.58 -2.78 21.70
N ASP A 73 -1.40 -2.52 22.28
CA ASP A 73 -0.66 -1.29 22.03
C ASP A 73 -0.37 -1.13 20.54
N GLU A 74 -0.62 0.06 20.02
CA GLU A 74 -0.62 0.31 18.57
C GLU A 74 0.77 0.16 17.95
N ALA A 75 1.81 0.71 18.59
CA ALA A 75 3.15 0.69 18.02
C ALA A 75 3.75 -0.74 17.92
N PRO A 76 3.74 -1.58 18.97
CA PRO A 76 4.18 -2.97 18.86
C PRO A 76 3.35 -3.76 17.85
N ALA A 77 2.02 -3.63 17.89
CA ALA A 77 1.15 -4.34 16.96
C ALA A 77 1.40 -3.96 15.49
N GLN A 78 1.66 -2.68 15.21
CA GLN A 78 2.02 -2.23 13.86
C GLN A 78 3.39 -2.76 13.41
N PHE A 79 4.36 -2.85 14.32
CA PHE A 79 5.65 -3.46 14.02
C PHE A 79 5.50 -4.93 13.64
N ASP A 80 4.76 -5.70 14.46
CA ASP A 80 4.49 -7.12 14.21
C ASP A 80 3.75 -7.34 12.88
N ILE A 81 2.74 -6.51 12.60
CA ILE A 81 2.03 -6.54 11.32
C ILE A 81 2.96 -6.19 10.16
N GLY A 82 3.90 -5.25 10.34
CA GLY A 82 4.93 -4.93 9.35
C GLY A 82 5.81 -6.13 9.03
N CYS A 83 6.30 -6.84 10.06
CA CYS A 83 7.06 -8.08 9.90
C CYS A 83 6.25 -9.17 9.18
N LEU A 84 4.98 -9.37 9.58
CA LEU A 84 4.08 -10.34 8.95
C LEU A 84 3.82 -9.99 7.48
N THR A 85 3.55 -8.72 7.19
CA THR A 85 3.30 -8.20 5.82
C THR A 85 4.48 -8.55 4.92
N GLN A 86 5.70 -8.21 5.33
CA GLN A 86 6.89 -8.47 4.54
C GLN A 86 7.16 -9.98 4.40
N THR A 87 6.92 -10.76 5.45
CA THR A 87 7.06 -12.22 5.40
C THR A 87 6.13 -12.85 4.37
N ILE A 88 4.86 -12.41 4.33
CA ILE A 88 3.88 -12.85 3.32
C ILE A 88 4.37 -12.48 1.91
N CYS A 89 4.82 -11.24 1.71
CA CYS A 89 5.31 -10.78 0.40
C CYS A 89 6.52 -11.60 -0.08
N LEU A 90 7.50 -11.86 0.79
CA LEU A 90 8.69 -12.65 0.45
C LEU A 90 8.34 -14.13 0.21
N ALA A 91 7.44 -14.71 1.01
CA ALA A 91 6.97 -16.07 0.78
C ALA A 91 6.25 -16.19 -0.57
N ALA A 92 5.34 -15.26 -0.88
CA ALA A 92 4.63 -15.21 -2.16
C ALA A 92 5.57 -15.13 -3.36
N LEU A 93 6.64 -14.33 -3.27
CA LEU A 93 7.69 -14.25 -4.28
C LEU A 93 8.34 -15.62 -4.54
N GLY A 94 8.57 -16.42 -3.49
CA GLY A 94 9.08 -17.78 -3.61
C GLY A 94 8.18 -18.74 -4.40
N PHE A 95 6.89 -18.43 -4.51
CA PHE A 95 5.91 -19.16 -5.33
C PHE A 95 5.66 -18.50 -6.71
N GLY A 96 6.45 -17.50 -7.10
CA GLY A 96 6.27 -16.78 -8.37
C GLY A 96 5.09 -15.81 -8.38
N LEU A 97 4.54 -15.46 -7.22
CA LEU A 97 3.47 -14.47 -7.08
C LEU A 97 4.05 -13.06 -6.90
N GLY A 98 3.32 -12.08 -7.41
CA GLY A 98 3.53 -10.67 -7.15
C GLY A 98 2.62 -10.18 -6.03
N THR A 99 3.10 -9.19 -5.27
CA THR A 99 2.33 -8.55 -4.20
C THR A 99 2.42 -7.02 -4.27
N CYS A 100 1.34 -6.34 -3.90
CA CYS A 100 1.32 -4.89 -3.68
C CYS A 100 0.74 -4.60 -2.28
N ILE A 101 1.57 -4.05 -1.39
CA ILE A 101 1.13 -3.57 -0.07
C ILE A 101 0.32 -2.29 -0.30
N ALA A 102 -0.95 -2.31 0.08
CA ALA A 102 -1.91 -1.26 -0.21
C ALA A 102 -2.57 -0.74 1.07
N GLY A 103 -2.19 0.48 1.48
CA GLY A 103 -2.96 1.23 2.50
C GLY A 103 -4.37 1.60 2.02
N GLN A 104 -4.51 1.74 0.71
CA GLN A 104 -5.76 2.14 0.08
C GLN A 104 -6.91 1.16 0.35
N GLY A 105 -6.63 -0.15 0.47
CA GLY A 105 -7.63 -1.18 0.72
C GLY A 105 -8.29 -1.12 2.10
N VAL A 106 -7.78 -0.31 3.02
CA VAL A 106 -8.33 -0.16 4.39
C VAL A 106 -8.78 1.28 4.70
N LEU A 107 -8.91 2.15 3.69
CA LEU A 107 -9.34 3.54 3.88
C LEU A 107 -10.83 3.72 4.21
N TYR A 108 -11.63 2.70 3.94
CA TYR A 108 -13.05 2.60 4.29
C TYR A 108 -13.26 1.34 5.14
N PRO A 109 -12.79 1.34 6.40
CA PRO A 109 -12.77 0.12 7.21
C PRO A 109 -14.16 -0.47 7.44
N GLU A 110 -15.21 0.36 7.54
CA GLU A 110 -16.60 -0.07 7.65
C GLU A 110 -17.05 -0.95 6.48
N VAL A 111 -16.63 -0.62 5.25
CA VAL A 111 -16.93 -1.44 4.06
C VAL A 111 -16.20 -2.78 4.18
N VAL A 112 -14.93 -2.75 4.56
CA VAL A 112 -14.14 -3.99 4.74
C VAL A 112 -14.75 -4.87 5.83
N ARG A 113 -15.18 -4.28 6.96
CA ARG A 113 -15.83 -4.98 8.07
C ARG A 113 -17.13 -5.65 7.65
N GLU A 114 -17.98 -4.94 6.91
CA GLU A 114 -19.24 -5.46 6.41
C GLU A 114 -19.02 -6.68 5.51
N PHE A 115 -18.18 -6.55 4.47
CA PHE A 115 -17.99 -7.60 3.48
C PHE A 115 -17.12 -8.76 3.97
N ALA A 116 -16.05 -8.48 4.72
CA ALA A 116 -15.13 -9.50 5.22
C ALA A 116 -15.50 -10.00 6.64
N ARG A 117 -16.59 -9.50 7.23
CA ARG A 117 -17.09 -9.86 8.57
C ARG A 117 -16.04 -9.68 9.66
N VAL A 118 -15.26 -8.61 9.57
CA VAL A 118 -14.24 -8.28 10.57
C VAL A 118 -14.91 -7.60 11.76
N PRO A 119 -14.78 -8.12 12.99
CA PRO A 119 -15.44 -7.53 14.15
C PRO A 119 -14.82 -6.19 14.54
N GLU A 120 -15.62 -5.30 15.14
CA GLU A 120 -15.18 -3.97 15.61
C GLU A 120 -13.99 -4.01 16.57
N SER A 121 -13.84 -5.11 17.30
CA SER A 121 -12.67 -5.38 18.17
C SER A 121 -11.31 -5.38 17.45
N LYS A 122 -11.28 -5.42 16.11
CA LYS A 122 -10.05 -5.42 15.31
C LYS A 122 -9.80 -4.05 14.69
N ARG A 123 -8.57 -3.55 14.75
CA ARG A 123 -8.05 -2.41 14.01
C ARG A 123 -7.54 -2.91 12.66
N LEU A 124 -8.10 -2.44 11.54
CA LEU A 124 -7.56 -2.72 10.21
C LEU A 124 -6.29 -1.89 9.99
N VAL A 125 -5.18 -2.55 9.63
CA VAL A 125 -3.86 -1.90 9.58
C VAL A 125 -3.41 -1.67 8.15
N ILE A 126 -3.41 -2.72 7.34
CA ILE A 126 -2.88 -2.70 5.98
C ILE A 126 -3.54 -3.81 5.16
N SER A 127 -3.41 -3.74 3.84
CA SER A 127 -3.84 -4.83 2.96
C SER A 127 -2.77 -5.16 1.93
N ILE A 128 -2.88 -6.33 1.31
CA ILE A 128 -1.96 -6.85 0.30
C ILE A 128 -2.79 -7.35 -0.88
N ALA A 129 -2.58 -6.79 -2.06
CA ALA A 129 -3.02 -7.39 -3.32
C ALA A 129 -2.02 -8.49 -3.71
N MET A 130 -2.49 -9.66 -4.13
CA MET A 130 -1.65 -10.80 -4.48
C MET A 130 -2.17 -11.55 -5.72
N GLY A 131 -1.26 -11.92 -6.62
CA GLY A 131 -1.57 -12.72 -7.79
C GLY A 131 -0.36 -12.94 -8.69
N TYR A 132 -0.58 -13.60 -9.83
CA TYR A 132 0.47 -13.71 -10.85
C TYR A 132 0.63 -12.36 -11.58
N PRO A 133 1.85 -11.78 -11.62
CA PRO A 133 2.06 -10.49 -12.24
C PRO A 133 1.95 -10.60 -13.77
N ASP A 134 1.31 -9.62 -14.40
CA ASP A 134 1.36 -9.44 -15.85
C ASP A 134 2.64 -8.65 -16.23
N PRO A 135 3.66 -9.28 -16.85
CA PRO A 135 4.90 -8.59 -17.21
C PRO A 135 4.71 -7.55 -18.33
N ALA A 136 3.61 -7.63 -19.09
CA ALA A 136 3.30 -6.67 -20.14
C ALA A 136 2.70 -5.37 -19.58
N PHE A 137 2.12 -5.39 -18.37
CA PHE A 137 1.51 -4.22 -17.78
C PHE A 137 2.57 -3.15 -17.43
N PRO A 138 2.51 -1.92 -18.00
CA PRO A 138 3.61 -0.97 -17.90
C PRO A 138 4.03 -0.57 -16.48
N ALA A 139 3.08 -0.49 -15.54
CA ALA A 139 3.39 -0.16 -14.15
C ALA A 139 4.32 -1.20 -13.48
N ASN A 140 4.29 -2.45 -13.92
CA ASN A 140 5.10 -3.54 -13.37
C ASN A 140 6.58 -3.45 -13.78
N ARG A 141 6.93 -2.51 -14.68
CA ARG A 141 8.32 -2.22 -15.05
C ARG A 141 8.98 -1.20 -14.12
N LEU A 142 8.22 -0.57 -13.23
CA LEU A 142 8.74 0.43 -12.32
C LEU A 142 9.67 -0.21 -11.29
N MET A 143 10.94 0.16 -11.34
CA MET A 143 11.89 -0.10 -10.26
C MET A 143 12.12 1.19 -9.48
N SER A 144 11.62 1.23 -8.25
CA SER A 144 11.84 2.38 -7.36
C SER A 144 13.29 2.44 -6.89
N LYS A 145 13.87 3.65 -6.88
CA LYS A 145 15.19 3.88 -6.29
C LYS A 145 15.15 3.65 -4.77
N ARG A 146 16.29 3.30 -4.19
CA ARG A 146 16.51 3.25 -2.74
C ARG A 146 17.56 4.27 -2.37
N GLU A 147 17.44 4.79 -1.15
CA GLU A 147 18.48 5.66 -0.61
C GLU A 147 19.78 4.87 -0.40
N PRO A 148 20.94 5.50 -0.55
CA PRO A 148 22.21 4.90 -0.14
C PRO A 148 22.15 4.42 1.31
N ILE A 149 22.83 3.31 1.61
CA ILE A 149 22.83 2.72 2.96
C ILE A 149 23.28 3.74 4.01
N ASP A 150 24.32 4.52 3.70
CA ASP A 150 24.88 5.55 4.59
C ASP A 150 23.90 6.67 4.92
N SER A 151 22.85 6.86 4.11
CA SER A 151 21.79 7.84 4.38
C SER A 151 20.76 7.34 5.41
N VAL A 152 20.72 6.03 5.70
CA VAL A 152 19.73 5.41 6.58
C VAL A 152 20.34 4.60 7.73
N THR A 153 21.66 4.55 7.84
CA THR A 153 22.39 3.84 8.89
C THR A 153 23.45 4.71 9.54
N THR A 154 23.63 4.56 10.85
CA THR A 154 24.80 5.07 11.58
C THR A 154 25.59 3.87 12.10
N TRP A 155 26.81 3.68 11.59
CA TRP A 155 27.70 2.59 12.00
C TRP A 155 28.56 3.05 13.18
N LEU A 156 28.64 2.22 14.23
CA LEU A 156 29.47 2.48 15.42
C LEU A 156 30.34 1.25 15.70
N GLY A 157 31.63 1.43 15.98
CA GLY A 157 32.54 0.35 16.39
C GLY A 157 33.05 -0.54 15.26
N PHE A 158 33.14 -0.01 14.04
CA PHE A 158 33.66 -0.70 12.84
C PHE A 158 34.95 -0.04 12.30
N ASP A 159 35.76 0.51 13.22
CA ASP A 159 37.14 0.93 12.93
C ASP A 159 38.09 -0.27 12.84
#